data_AF-A0A2H0GUA8-F1
#
_entry.id   AF-A0A2H0GUA8-F1
#
_cell.length_a   1.000
_cell.length_b   1.000
_cell.length_c   1.000
_cell.angle_alpha   90.00
_cell.angle_beta   90.00
_cell.angle_gamma   90.00
#
_symmetry.space_group_name_H-M   'P 1'
#
loop_
_entity.id
_entity.type
_entity.pdbx_description
1 polymer ?
#
loop_
_entity_poly.entity_id
_entity_poly.type
_entity_poly.pdbx_seq_one_letter_code
_entity_poly.pdbx_strand_id
1 'polypeptide(L)'
;MKLLFDQNISHRILPLLPDQFSGSTSVKKEDLINAYDKQIWDFARLNNYIIVTQDSDFNDLNTLFGFPPKIIWIRTGNLKTKAILDILIDNYSDLQKFESDNELGCFEIIKL
;
A
#
# COMPACT_ATOMS: atom_id res chain seq x y z
N MET A 1 7.37 -6.98 -5.79
CA MET A 1 6.52 -6.64 -4.62
C MET A 1 5.06 -6.62 -5.01
N LYS A 2 4.15 -7.13 -4.16
CA LYS A 2 2.70 -7.08 -4.42
C LYS A 2 2.05 -5.98 -3.58
N LEU A 3 1.37 -5.04 -4.23
CA LEU A 3 0.69 -3.92 -3.58
C LEU A 3 -0.82 -4.12 -3.54
N LEU A 4 -1.45 -3.72 -2.43
CA LEU A 4 -2.89 -3.54 -2.32
C LEU A 4 -3.19 -2.04 -2.17
N PHE A 5 -3.80 -1.45 -3.19
CA PHE A 5 -4.19 -0.04 -3.14
C PHE A 5 -5.51 0.13 -2.40
N ASP A 6 -5.49 1.01 -1.40
CA ASP A 6 -6.64 1.45 -0.62
C ASP A 6 -7.75 2.05 -1.50
N GLN A 7 -8.99 2.11 -0.98
CA GLN A 7 -10.18 2.61 -1.66
C GLN A 7 -10.02 4.04 -2.17
N ASN A 8 -9.29 4.88 -1.42
CA ASN A 8 -9.05 6.27 -1.77
C ASN A 8 -8.02 6.43 -2.91
N ILE A 9 -7.33 5.35 -3.30
CA ILE A 9 -6.44 5.33 -4.46
C ILE A 9 -7.17 4.74 -5.67
N SER A 10 -7.17 5.49 -6.78
CA SER A 10 -7.83 5.05 -8.01
C SER A 10 -7.25 3.73 -8.54
N HIS A 11 -8.10 2.72 -8.72
CA HIS A 11 -7.79 1.46 -9.40
C HIS A 11 -7.15 1.62 -10.80
N ARG A 12 -7.26 2.79 -11.42
CA ARG A 12 -6.56 3.13 -12.67
C ARG A 12 -5.03 3.14 -12.54
N ILE A 13 -4.48 3.06 -11.33
CA ILE A 13 -3.04 2.84 -11.12
C ILE A 13 -2.58 1.48 -11.62
N LEU A 14 -3.42 0.45 -11.48
CA LEU A 14 -3.05 -0.95 -11.77
C LEU A 14 -2.48 -1.17 -13.19
N PRO A 15 -3.13 -0.70 -14.28
CA PRO A 15 -2.58 -0.86 -15.62
C PRO A 15 -1.34 -0.01 -15.91
N LEU A 16 -0.98 0.93 -15.02
CA LEU A 16 0.19 1.80 -15.17
C LEU A 16 1.40 1.30 -14.38
N LEU A 17 1.22 0.25 -13.56
CA LEU A 17 2.30 -0.27 -12.73
C LEU A 17 3.36 -0.98 -13.59
N PRO A 18 4.65 -0.71 -13.38
CA PRO A 18 5.71 -1.48 -14.00
C PRO A 18 5.76 -2.91 -13.46
N ASP A 19 6.40 -3.81 -14.20
CA ASP A 19 6.49 -5.26 -13.92
C ASP A 19 7.02 -5.60 -12.51
N GLN A 20 7.82 -4.72 -11.93
CA GLN A 20 8.35 -4.84 -10.57
C GLN A 20 7.26 -4.84 -9.47
N PHE A 21 6.08 -4.30 -9.78
CA PHE A 21 4.89 -4.35 -8.94
C PHE A 21 3.83 -5.34 -9.46
N SER A 22 4.24 -6.33 -10.26
CA SER A 22 3.34 -7.38 -10.77
C SER A 22 2.60 -8.11 -9.65
N GLY A 23 1.35 -8.48 -9.92
CA GLY A 23 0.46 -9.12 -8.94
C GLY A 23 -0.24 -8.16 -7.97
N SER A 24 -0.01 -6.85 -8.10
CA SER A 24 -0.73 -5.82 -7.35
C SER A 24 -2.21 -5.74 -7.71
N THR A 25 -3.02 -5.30 -6.76
CA THR A 25 -4.47 -5.15 -6.90
C THR A 25 -4.98 -3.96 -6.08
N SER A 26 -6.28 -3.70 -6.11
CA SER A 26 -6.89 -2.66 -5.29
C SER A 26 -8.10 -3.21 -4.55
N VAL A 27 -8.46 -2.58 -3.43
CA VAL A 27 -9.67 -2.92 -2.65
C VAL A 27 -10.91 -2.96 -3.56
N LYS A 28 -10.98 -2.05 -4.54
CA LYS A 28 -12.04 -2.04 -5.55
C LYS A 28 -12.04 -3.25 -6.48
N LYS A 29 -10.87 -3.74 -6.90
CA LYS A 29 -10.77 -4.88 -7.83
C LYS A 29 -11.05 -6.21 -7.14
N GLU A 30 -10.78 -6.30 -5.83
CA GLU A 30 -11.06 -7.47 -5.00
C GLU A 30 -12.47 -7.47 -4.40
N ASP A 31 -13.36 -6.57 -4.85
CA ASP A 31 -14.74 -6.41 -4.35
C ASP A 31 -14.84 -6.13 -2.83
N LEU A 32 -13.80 -5.51 -2.24
CA LEU A 32 -13.69 -5.20 -0.81
C LEU A 32 -14.13 -3.76 -0.45
N ILE A 33 -14.84 -3.06 -1.33
CA ILE A 33 -15.22 -1.64 -1.15
C ILE A 33 -16.11 -1.42 0.09
N ASN A 34 -16.90 -2.43 0.47
CA ASN A 34 -17.76 -2.36 1.65
C ASN A 34 -17.17 -3.07 2.86
N ALA A 35 -15.92 -3.56 2.76
CA ALA A 35 -15.25 -4.24 3.84
C ALA A 35 -14.66 -3.23 4.83
N TYR A 36 -14.65 -3.58 6.12
CA TYR A 36 -13.97 -2.79 7.14
C TYR A 36 -12.45 -2.85 6.98
N ASP A 37 -11.73 -1.84 7.44
CA ASP A 37 -10.26 -1.76 7.33
C ASP A 37 -9.58 -3.01 7.88
N LYS A 38 -10.08 -3.58 8.97
CA LYS A 38 -9.54 -4.83 9.53
C LYS A 38 -9.65 -6.01 8.55
N GLN A 39 -10.75 -6.10 7.80
CA GLN A 39 -10.93 -7.15 6.80
C GLN A 39 -10.01 -6.95 5.60
N ILE A 40 -9.82 -5.72 5.16
CA ILE A 40 -8.85 -5.37 4.10
C ILE A 40 -7.42 -5.69 4.57
N TRP A 41 -7.12 -5.38 5.83
CA TRP A 41 -5.84 -5.69 6.47
C TRP A 41 -5.58 -7.19 6.56
N ASP A 42 -6.59 -7.99 6.96
CA ASP A 42 -6.46 -9.45 6.99
C ASP A 42 -6.32 -10.04 5.59
N PHE A 43 -7.06 -9.51 4.62
CA PHE A 43 -6.90 -9.91 3.22
C PHE A 43 -5.48 -9.64 2.72
N ALA A 44 -4.93 -8.45 3.02
CA ALA A 44 -3.56 -8.11 2.64
C ALA A 44 -2.55 -9.06 3.29
N ARG A 45 -2.71 -9.34 4.59
CA ARG A 45 -1.86 -10.28 5.35
C ARG A 45 -1.88 -11.67 4.74
N LEU A 46 -3.06 -12.24 4.52
CA LEU A 46 -3.23 -13.61 4.03
C LEU A 46 -2.68 -13.80 2.61
N ASN A 47 -2.68 -12.74 1.80
CA ASN A 47 -2.26 -12.79 0.39
C ASN A 47 -0.89 -12.15 0.13
N ASN A 48 -0.13 -11.86 1.20
CA ASN A 48 1.20 -11.25 1.16
C ASN A 48 1.24 -9.93 0.37
N TYR A 49 0.26 -9.05 0.61
CA TYR A 49 0.26 -7.69 0.07
C TYR A 49 0.86 -6.69 1.05
N ILE A 50 1.51 -5.67 0.49
CA ILE A 50 1.81 -4.42 1.18
C ILE A 50 0.69 -3.43 0.87
N ILE A 51 0.08 -2.83 1.89
CA ILE A 51 -1.02 -1.88 1.70
C ILE A 51 -0.44 -0.51 1.37
N VAL A 52 -0.95 0.13 0.32
CA VAL A 52 -0.62 1.53 -0.03
C VAL A 52 -1.82 2.39 0.30
N THR A 53 -1.63 3.38 1.19
CA THR A 53 -2.69 4.29 1.63
C THR A 53 -2.17 5.73 1.79
N GLN A 54 -3.09 6.67 1.79
CA GLN A 54 -2.87 8.07 2.16
C GLN A 54 -3.41 8.39 3.56
N ASP A 55 -4.20 7.49 4.13
CA ASP A 55 -4.89 7.63 5.41
C ASP A 55 -4.15 6.90 6.53
N SER A 56 -4.40 7.29 7.78
CA SER A 56 -3.72 6.72 8.95
C SER A 56 -4.27 5.36 9.39
N ASP A 57 -5.49 5.01 9.01
CA ASP A 57 -6.25 3.92 9.64
C ASP A 57 -5.54 2.56 9.56
N PHE A 58 -4.88 2.27 8.43
CA PHE A 58 -4.07 1.04 8.30
C PHE A 58 -2.78 1.06 9.12
N ASN A 59 -2.17 2.23 9.33
CA ASN A 59 -1.00 2.35 10.20
C ASN A 59 -1.40 2.18 11.68
N ASP A 60 -2.59 2.62 12.07
CA ASP A 60 -3.13 2.39 13.41
C ASP A 60 -3.38 0.90 13.66
N LEU A 61 -3.93 0.19 12.67
CA LEU A 61 -4.04 -1.29 12.71
C LEU A 61 -2.67 -1.95 12.83
N ASN A 62 -1.67 -1.46 12.10
CA ASN A 62 -0.31 -1.98 12.16
C ASN A 62 0.33 -1.76 13.53
N THR A 63 0.03 -0.64 14.17
CA THR A 63 0.47 -0.32 15.54
C THR A 63 -0.20 -1.23 16.57
N LEU A 64 -1.49 -1.55 16.38
CA LEU A 64 -2.27 -2.36 17.30
C LEU A 64 -2.00 -3.87 17.17
N PHE A 65 -1.82 -4.36 15.94
CA PHE A 65 -1.72 -5.79 15.64
C PHE A 65 -0.33 -6.25 15.18
N GLY A 66 0.62 -5.33 15.04
CA GLY A 66 1.92 -5.57 14.42
C GLY A 66 1.81 -5.74 12.91
N PHE A 67 2.88 -6.22 12.27
CA PHE A 67 2.95 -6.56 10.85
C PHE A 67 3.43 -8.03 10.72
N PRO A 68 3.13 -8.75 9.61
CA PRO A 68 2.44 -8.31 8.37
C PRO A 68 0.91 -8.10 8.50
N PRO A 69 0.30 -7.34 7.56
CA PRO A 69 0.87 -6.76 6.34
C PRO A 69 1.68 -5.49 6.61
N LYS A 70 2.62 -5.16 5.72
CA LYS A 70 3.36 -3.90 5.77
C LYS A 70 2.55 -2.77 5.14
N ILE A 71 2.84 -1.54 5.55
CA ILE A 71 2.15 -0.33 5.07
C ILE A 71 3.14 0.58 4.34
N ILE A 72 2.76 1.08 3.17
CA ILE A 72 3.37 2.23 2.52
C ILE A 72 2.41 3.40 2.70
N TRP A 73 2.80 4.38 3.50
CA TRP A 73 1.96 5.51 3.86
C TRP A 73 2.43 6.79 3.16
N ILE A 74 1.64 7.26 2.19
CA ILE A 74 1.96 8.44 1.39
C ILE A 74 1.27 9.67 2.01
N ARG A 75 2.02 10.44 2.80
CA ARG A 75 1.50 11.57 3.61
C ARG A 75 1.65 12.92 2.92
N THR A 76 1.26 13.00 1.66
CA THR A 76 1.40 14.21 0.83
C THR A 76 0.05 14.86 0.48
N GLY A 77 -1.02 14.45 1.17
CA GLY A 77 -2.40 14.78 0.80
C GLY A 77 -2.88 14.05 -0.47
N ASN A 78 -4.03 14.48 -1.00
CA ASN A 78 -4.66 13.84 -2.16
C ASN A 78 -3.80 14.01 -3.42
N LEU A 79 -3.15 12.92 -3.81
CA LEU A 79 -2.36 12.86 -5.04
C LEU A 79 -3.15 12.23 -6.18
N LYS A 80 -2.85 12.70 -7.39
CA LYS A 80 -3.30 12.01 -8.61
C LYS A 80 -2.56 10.70 -8.76
N THR A 81 -3.20 9.73 -9.40
CA THR A 81 -2.66 8.39 -9.73
C THR A 81 -1.22 8.41 -10.25
N LYS A 82 -0.90 9.33 -11.17
CA LYS A 82 0.44 9.44 -11.73
C LYS A 82 1.50 9.84 -10.69
N ALA A 83 1.17 10.77 -9.79
CA ALA A 83 2.10 11.19 -8.74
C ALA A 83 2.35 10.07 -7.72
N ILE A 84 1.33 9.27 -7.39
CA ILE A 84 1.50 8.07 -6.56
C ILE A 84 2.42 7.07 -7.25
N LEU A 85 2.21 6.83 -8.55
CA LEU A 85 3.05 5.93 -9.35
C LEU A 85 4.51 6.40 -9.37
N ASP A 86 4.74 7.67 -9.68
CA ASP A 86 6.09 8.26 -9.71
C ASP A 86 6.78 8.10 -8.35
N ILE A 87 6.08 8.37 -7.24
CA ILE A 87 6.60 8.15 -5.89
C ILE A 87 7.02 6.70 -5.65
N LEU A 88 6.19 5.73 -6.04
CA LEU A 88 6.50 4.30 -5.88
C LEU A 88 7.70 3.88 -6.71
N ILE A 89 7.84 4.42 -7.93
CA ILE A 89 8.98 4.14 -8.81
C ILE A 89 10.26 4.76 -8.25
N ASP A 90 10.21 6.04 -7.85
CA ASP A 90 11.37 6.78 -7.33
C ASP A 90 11.92 6.15 -6.04
N ASN A 91 11.05 5.55 -5.21
CA ASN A 91 11.43 4.91 -3.95
C ASN A 91 11.62 3.39 -4.06
N TYR A 92 11.56 2.81 -5.27
CA TYR A 92 11.51 1.35 -5.43
C TYR A 92 12.66 0.61 -4.74
N SER A 93 13.89 1.12 -4.84
CA SER A 93 15.06 0.49 -4.21
C SER A 93 14.94 0.43 -2.68
N ASP A 94 14.37 1.44 -2.04
CA ASP A 94 14.20 1.47 -0.60
C ASP A 94 12.97 0.67 -0.17
N LEU A 95 11.91 0.67 -0.98
CA LEU A 95 10.76 -0.20 -0.79
C LEU A 95 11.15 -1.68 -0.86
N GLN A 96 12.09 -2.09 -1.73
CA GLN A 96 12.60 -3.47 -1.76
C GLN A 96 13.34 -3.86 -0.48
N LYS A 97 14.17 -2.96 0.07
CA LYS A 97 14.83 -3.19 1.36
C LYS A 97 13.79 -3.31 2.46
N PHE A 98 12.83 -2.38 2.48
CA PHE A 98 11.72 -2.39 3.42
C PHE A 98 10.89 -3.68 3.34
N GLU A 99 10.58 -4.20 2.15
CA GLU A 99 9.86 -5.47 1.98
C GLU A 99 10.59 -6.65 2.66
N SER A 100 11.93 -6.63 2.66
CA SER A 100 12.77 -7.68 3.25
C SER A 100 13.11 -7.47 4.74
N ASP A 101 12.79 -6.30 5.30
CA ASP A 101 13.10 -5.94 6.68
C ASP A 101 12.11 -6.55 7.68
N ASN A 102 12.57 -7.26 8.71
CA ASN A 102 11.67 -7.93 9.67
C ASN A 102 11.34 -7.08 10.91
N GLU A 103 11.88 -5.87 11.00
CA GLU A 103 11.73 -4.95 12.12
C GLU A 103 10.85 -3.73 11.77
N LEU A 104 10.65 -3.45 10.47
CA LEU A 104 9.84 -2.34 9.99
C LEU A 104 8.48 -2.76 9.43
N GLY A 105 7.42 -2.17 9.99
CA GLY A 105 6.04 -2.38 9.55
C GLY A 105 5.47 -1.30 8.63
N CYS A 106 6.01 -0.07 8.68
CA CYS A 106 5.49 1.08 7.93
C CYS A 106 6.63 1.83 7.24
N PHE A 107 6.46 2.13 5.95
CA PHE A 107 7.33 3.00 5.17
C PHE A 107 6.59 4.29 4.86
N GLU A 108 6.98 5.36 5.55
CA GLU A 108 6.36 6.67 5.43
C GLU A 108 7.04 7.50 4.34
N ILE A 109 6.24 8.08 3.44
CA ILE A 109 6.72 8.98 2.38
C ILE A 109 6.11 10.36 2.58
N ILE A 110 6.98 11.34 2.85
CA ILE A 110 6.64 12.75 2.95
C ILE A 110 7.32 13.47 1.79
N LYS A 111 6.55 14.23 1.02
CA LYS A 111 7.05 15.12 -0.04
C LYS A 111 6.68 16.54 0.37
N LEU A 112 7.71 17.31 0.74
CA LEU A 112 7.61 18.73 1.09
C LEU A 112 7.31 19.57 -0.15
#